data_AF-A0A379AG65-F1
#
_entry.id   AF-A0A379AG65-F1
#
_cell.length_a   1.000
_cell.length_b   1.000
_cell.length_c   1.000
_cell.angle_alpha   90.00
_cell.angle_beta   90.00
_cell.angle_gamma   90.00
#
_symmetry.space_group_name_H-M   'P 1'
#
loop_
_entity.id
_entity.type
_entity.pdbx_description
1 polymer ?
#
loop_
_entity_poly.entity_id
_entity_poly.type
_entity_poly.pdbx_seq_one_letter_code
_entity_poly.pdbx_strand_id
1 'polypeptide(L)' 'MYHRELPAEQQNPLLPGYSFNAWLVAGLTPITADGPLDFFIDRPHGHERLHSESHY' A
#
# COMPACT_ATOMS: atom_id res chain seq x y z
N MET A 1 2.80 25.34 16.89
CA MET A 1 2.31 24.90 15.58
C MET A 1 2.98 23.56 15.28
N TYR A 2 2.31 22.45 15.56
CA TYR A 2 2.85 21.13 15.24
C TYR A 2 2.57 20.90 13.76
N HIS A 3 3.58 21.04 12.89
CA HIS A 3 3.49 20.47 11.55
C HIS A 3 3.42 18.96 11.74
N ARG A 4 2.22 18.40 11.59
CA ARG A 4 2.08 16.95 11.41
C ARG A 4 2.60 16.68 10.01
N GLU A 5 3.89 16.38 9.91
CA GLU A 5 4.46 15.83 8.70
C GLU A 5 3.66 14.57 8.36
N LEU A 6 2.93 14.61 7.25
CA LEU A 6 2.29 13.41 6.74
C LEU A 6 3.42 12.43 6.40
N PRO A 7 3.32 11.15 6.81
CA PRO A 7 4.29 10.16 6.40
C PRO A 7 4.44 10.19 4.89
N ALA A 8 5.67 10.17 4.39
CA ALA A 8 5.92 10.03 2.97
C ALA A 8 5.17 8.79 2.45
N GLU A 9 4.47 8.93 1.34
CA GLU A 9 3.69 7.85 0.74
C GLU A 9 4.60 6.65 0.43
N GLN A 10 4.17 5.44 0.78
CA GLN A 10 4.95 4.24 0.52
C GLN A 10 4.95 3.95 -0.98
N GLN A 11 6.12 4.03 -1.61
CA GLN A 11 6.29 3.85 -3.05
C GLN A 11 6.66 2.41 -3.46
N ASN A 12 7.05 1.56 -2.51
CA ASN A 12 7.39 0.17 -2.79
C ASN A 12 6.14 -0.71 -2.78
N PRO A 13 5.70 -1.25 -3.93
CA PRO A 13 4.50 -2.08 -4.03
C PRO A 13 4.61 -3.43 -3.31
N LEU A 14 5.81 -3.80 -2.88
CA LEU A 14 6.06 -5.02 -2.11
C LEU A 14 5.82 -4.85 -0.61
N LEU A 15 5.63 -3.61 -0.11
CA LEU A 15 5.46 -3.32 1.31
C LEU A 15 4.03 -2.84 1.62
N PRO A 16 3.52 -3.11 2.84
CA PRO A 16 2.24 -2.57 3.28
C PRO A 16 2.21 -1.03 3.20
N GLY A 17 1.03 -0.49 2.90
CA GLY A 17 0.82 0.94 2.75
C GLY A 17 1.03 1.50 1.34
N TYR A 18 1.48 0.69 0.37
CA TYR A 18 1.46 1.10 -1.04
C TYR A 18 0.03 1.34 -1.53
N SER A 19 -0.21 2.52 -2.10
CA SER A 19 -1.52 2.94 -2.60
C SER A 19 -1.78 2.35 -3.99
N PHE A 20 -2.67 1.35 -4.06
CA PHE A 20 -3.18 0.83 -5.34
C PHE A 20 -4.38 1.66 -5.79
N ASN A 21 -4.34 2.13 -7.03
CA ASN A 21 -5.40 2.94 -7.63
C ASN A 21 -5.76 2.39 -9.03
N ALA A 22 -6.22 3.25 -9.94
CA ALA A 22 -6.63 2.84 -11.29
C ALA A 22 -5.48 2.38 -12.20
N TRP A 23 -4.21 2.58 -11.81
CA TRP A 23 -3.06 2.18 -12.60
C TRP A 23 -2.71 0.71 -12.40
N LEU A 24 -2.41 0.01 -13.49
CA LEU A 24 -1.90 -1.36 -13.44
C LEU A 24 -0.51 -1.38 -12.79
N VAL A 25 -0.35 -2.18 -11.75
CA VAL A 25 0.93 -2.46 -11.11
C VAL A 25 1.22 -3.95 -11.25
N ALA A 26 2.41 -4.30 -11.76
CA ALA A 26 2.83 -5.67 -11.97
C ALA A 26 4.28 -5.87 -11.48
N GLY A 27 4.61 -7.08 -11.04
CA GLY A 27 5.94 -7.42 -10.55
C GLY A 27 6.01 -8.83 -9.98
N LEU A 28 7.17 -9.18 -9.44
CA LEU A 28 7.42 -10.42 -8.71
C LEU A 28 7.89 -10.08 -7.30
N THR A 29 7.30 -10.72 -6.29
CA THR A 29 7.73 -10.62 -4.89
C THR A 29 8.65 -11.78 -4.57
N PRO A 30 9.98 -11.59 -4.49
CA PRO A 30 10.90 -12.68 -4.19
C PRO A 30 10.91 -12.95 -2.68
N ILE A 31 9.96 -13.75 -2.21
CA ILE A 31 9.88 -14.13 -0.80
C ILE A 31 10.97 -15.17 -0.50
N THR A 32 11.75 -14.92 0.55
CA THR A 32 12.75 -15.85 1.10
C THR A 32 12.48 -16.02 2.59
N ALA A 33 12.59 -17.24 3.12
CA ALA A 33 12.40 -17.53 4.54
C ALA A 33 13.28 -16.62 5.41
N ASP A 34 12.69 -16.07 6.48
CA ASP A 34 13.31 -15.12 7.42
C ASP A 34 13.78 -13.79 6.78
N GLY A 35 13.37 -13.53 5.53
CA GLY A 35 13.68 -12.30 4.81
C GLY A 35 12.72 -11.14 5.13
N PRO A 36 13.02 -9.92 4.66
CA PRO A 36 12.20 -8.73 4.94
C PRO A 36 10.81 -8.76 4.30
N LEU A 37 10.61 -9.62 3.30
CA LEU A 37 9.33 -9.83 2.61
C LEU A 37 8.60 -11.09 3.09
N ASP A 38 9.12 -11.76 4.12
CA ASP A 38 8.53 -12.99 4.69
C ASP A 38 7.37 -12.65 5.63
N PHE A 39 6.28 -12.15 5.05
CA PHE A 39 5.05 -11.85 5.75
C PHE A 39 3.85 -12.16 4.85
N PHE A 40 2.71 -12.47 5.48
CA PHE A 40 1.46 -12.64 4.77
C PHE A 40 0.90 -11.27 4.36
N ILE A 41 0.46 -11.15 3.11
CA ILE A 41 -0.40 -10.05 2.70
C ILE A 41 -1.75 -10.24 3.38
N ASP A 42 -2.09 -9.37 4.33
CA ASP A 42 -3.37 -9.37 5.01
C ASP A 42 -4.19 -8.14 4.61
N ARG A 43 -5.26 -8.37 3.85
CA ARG A 43 -6.19 -7.34 3.36
C ARG A 43 -7.63 -7.83 3.56
N PRO A 44 -8.12 -7.90 4.82
CA PRO A 44 -9.40 -8.53 5.14
C PRO A 44 -10.60 -7.78 4.55
N HIS A 45 -10.41 -6.51 4.19
CA HIS A 45 -11.42 -5.65 3.54
C HIS A 45 -11.21 -5.51 2.03
N GLY A 46 -10.33 -6.34 1.45
CA GLY A 46 -9.90 -6.18 0.06
C GLY A 46 -8.99 -4.97 -0.13
N HIS A 47 -8.93 -4.46 -1.35
CA HIS A 47 -8.25 -3.20 -1.63
C HIS A 47 -9.20 -2.06 -1.32
N GLU A 48 -8.71 -1.06 -0.59
CA GLU A 48 -9.46 0.14 -0.30
C GLU A 48 -9.90 0.77 -1.63
N ARG A 49 -11.22 0.77 -1.87
CA ARG A 49 -11.77 1.47 -3.02
C ARG A 49 -11.46 2.94 -2.77
N LEU A 50 -10.85 3.63 -3.73
CA LEU A 50 -10.75 5.09 -3.67
C LEU A 50 -12.14 5.60 -3.30
N HIS A 51 -12.26 6.25 -2.14
CA HIS A 51 -13.46 6.98 -1.79
C HIS A 51 -13.68 7.93 -2.96
N SER A 52 -14.70 7.65 -3.76
CA SER A 52 -15.20 8.64 -4.71
C SER A 52 -15.49 9.85 -3.86
N GLU A 53 -14.70 10.91 -4.01
CA GLU A 53 -15.07 12.22 -3.52
C GLU A 53 -16.43 12.54 -4.15
N SER A 54 -17.50 12.26 -3.41
CA SER A 54 -18.79 12.90 -3.61
C SER A 54 -18.63 14.31 -3.03
N HIS A 55 -17.98 15.18 -3.80
CA HIS A 55 -18.14 16.61 -3.63
C HIS A 55 -19.52 16.99 -4.20
N TYR A 56 -20.44 17.31 -3.30
CA TYR A 56 -21.64 18.10 -3.60
C TYR A 56 -21.25 19.56 -3.86
#